data_AF-A0A6L6BSB2-F1
#
_entry.id   AF-A0A6L6BSB2-F1
#
_cell.length_a   1.000
_cell.length_b   1.000
_cell.length_c   1.000
_cell.angle_alpha   90.00
_cell.angle_beta   90.00
_cell.angle_gamma   90.00
#
_symmetry.space_group_name_H-M   'P 1'
#
loop_
_entity.id
_entity.type
_entity.pdbx_description
1 polymer ?
#
loop_
_entity_poly.entity_id
_entity_poly.type
_entity_poly.pdbx_seq_one_letter_code
_entity_poly.pdbx_strand_id
1 'polypeptide(L)' 'MPATTPGMICGHHHLYSSLARGMPAPPVAPTDFLSILQQVWWRLDVALDLEMIYWSAKLGAMEALMSGTTGIIDHH' A
#
# COMPACT_ATOMS: atom_id res chain seq x y z
N MET A 1 15.36 32.15 4.57
CA MET A 1 15.78 30.94 3.83
C MET A 1 14.71 29.89 4.05
N PRO A 2 14.18 29.21 3.02
CA PRO A 2 13.33 28.06 3.28
C PRO A 2 14.18 26.99 3.98
N ALA A 3 13.69 26.46 5.09
CA ALA A 3 14.36 25.36 5.77
C ALA A 3 14.35 24.14 4.84
N THR A 4 15.52 23.56 4.55
CA THR A 4 15.65 22.33 3.76
C THR A 4 15.94 21.17 4.70
N THR A 5 15.23 20.06 4.54
CA THR A 5 15.43 18.82 5.32
C THR A 5 15.79 17.66 4.38
N PRO A 6 16.42 16.59 4.87
CA PRO A 6 16.51 15.33 4.13
C PRO A 6 15.11 14.77 3.82
N GLY A 7 15.02 13.97 2.75
CA GLY A 7 13.82 13.21 2.45
C GLY A 7 13.66 11.99 3.37
N MET A 8 12.42 11.63 3.68
CA MET A 8 12.10 10.49 4.53
C MET A 8 12.25 9.17 3.76
N ILE A 9 12.54 8.09 4.49
CA ILE A 9 12.54 6.72 3.95
C ILE A 9 11.41 5.94 4.62
N CYS A 10 10.51 5.39 3.80
CA CYS A 10 9.53 4.42 4.23
C CYS A 10 10.17 3.03 4.19
N GLY A 11 10.57 2.51 5.35
CA GLY A 11 11.30 1.24 5.46
C GLY A 11 10.47 -0.02 5.16
N HIS A 12 9.16 0.11 4.99
CA HIS A 12 8.26 -0.99 4.68
C HIS A 12 6.92 -0.47 4.15
N HIS A 13 6.50 -0.94 2.98
CA HIS A 13 5.21 -0.62 2.37
C HIS A 13 4.68 -1.81 1.54
N HIS A 14 3.38 -1.82 1.24
CA HIS A 14 2.76 -2.74 0.28
C HIS A 14 2.04 -1.94 -0.81
N LEU A 15 2.79 -1.51 -1.83
CA LEU A 15 2.31 -0.57 -2.86
C LEU A 15 1.18 -1.15 -3.72
N TYR A 16 1.14 -2.48 -3.92
CA TYR A 16 0.07 -3.13 -4.70
C TYR A 16 -1.33 -2.85 -4.15
N SER A 17 -1.43 -2.56 -2.85
CA SER A 17 -2.69 -2.35 -2.12
C SER A 17 -3.15 -0.90 -2.07
N SER A 18 -2.43 0.07 -2.67
CA SER A 18 -2.75 1.50 -2.51
C SER A 18 -4.16 1.90 -3.00
N LEU A 19 -4.71 1.19 -3.99
CA LEU A 19 -6.10 1.37 -4.47
C LEU A 19 -7.15 0.60 -3.65
N ALA A 20 -6.75 -0.26 -2.71
CA ALA A 20 -7.65 -1.04 -1.86
C ALA A 20 -8.29 -0.22 -0.72
N ARG A 21 -7.85 1.02 -0.51
CA ARG A 21 -8.42 1.91 0.51
C ARG A 21 -9.90 2.15 0.23
N GLY A 22 -10.73 1.87 1.23
CA GLY A 22 -12.19 1.97 1.11
C GLY A 22 -12.88 0.72 0.57
N MET A 23 -12.17 -0.39 0.36
CA MET A 23 -12.79 -1.69 0.08
C MET A 23 -13.76 -2.10 1.21
N PRO A 24 -14.87 -2.80 0.89
CA PRO A 24 -15.77 -3.34 1.89
C PRO A 24 -15.06 -4.29 2.86
N ALA A 25 -15.55 -4.33 4.10
CA ALA A 25 -15.07 -5.28 5.09
C ALA A 25 -15.33 -6.74 4.63
N PRO A 26 -14.49 -7.71 5.05
CA PRO A 26 -14.74 -9.12 4.80
C PRO A 26 -16.05 -9.57 5.48
N PRO A 27 -16.68 -10.66 5.02
CA PRO A 27 -17.95 -11.14 5.58
C PRO A 27 -17.92 -11.46 7.08
N VAL A 28 -16.74 -11.86 7.58
CA VAL A 28 -16.50 -12.13 9.01
C VAL A 28 -15.31 -11.29 9.46
N ALA A 29 -15.47 -10.56 10.56
CA ALA A 29 -14.38 -9.77 11.12
C ALA A 29 -13.22 -10.70 11.51
N PRO A 30 -12.02 -10.52 10.95
CA PRO A 30 -10.87 -11.34 11.29
C PRO A 30 -10.38 -11.04 12.70
N THR A 31 -9.99 -12.07 13.45
CA THR A 31 -9.56 -11.97 14.86
C THR A 31 -8.07 -12.23 15.06
N ASP A 32 -7.37 -12.62 14.00
CA ASP A 32 -5.93 -12.89 14.00
C ASP A 32 -5.30 -12.53 12.65
N PHE A 33 -3.97 -12.55 12.58
CA PHE A 33 -3.26 -12.17 11.36
C PHE A 33 -3.55 -13.11 10.19
N LEU A 34 -3.62 -14.42 10.42
CA LEU A 34 -3.85 -15.41 9.37
C LEU A 34 -5.23 -15.23 8.72
N SER A 35 -6.26 -14.95 9.52
CA SER A 35 -7.61 -14.68 9.04
C SER A 35 -7.69 -13.35 8.27
N ILE A 36 -6.88 -12.34 8.58
CA ILE A 36 -6.74 -11.14 7.74
C ILE A 36 -6.16 -11.52 6.37
N LEU A 37 -5.06 -12.28 6.34
CA LEU A 37 -4.44 -12.71 5.10
C LEU A 37 -5.41 -13.49 4.21
N GLN A 38 -6.10 -14.48 4.78
CA GLN A 38 -7.04 -15.34 4.07
C GLN A 38 -8.26 -14.58 3.54
N GLN A 39 -8.82 -13.67 4.34
CA GLN A 39 -10.08 -13.02 4.00
C GLN A 39 -9.92 -11.74 3.18
N VAL A 40 -8.75 -11.09 3.23
CA VAL A 40 -8.50 -9.81 2.56
C VAL A 40 -7.34 -9.94 1.58
N TRP A 41 -6.11 -10.11 2.08
CA TRP A 41 -4.91 -9.91 1.25
C TRP A 41 -4.75 -10.95 0.14
N TRP A 42 -4.85 -12.25 0.43
CA TRP A 42 -4.71 -13.28 -0.61
C TRP A 42 -5.80 -13.21 -1.68
N ARG A 43 -7.00 -12.76 -1.30
CA ARG A 43 -8.09 -12.57 -2.25
C ARG A 43 -7.86 -11.37 -3.14
N LEU A 44 -7.31 -10.28 -2.59
CA LEU A 44 -6.90 -9.11 -3.34
C LEU A 44 -5.74 -9.45 -4.29
N ASP A 45 -4.71 -10.14 -3.81
CA ASP A 45 -3.53 -10.53 -4.60
C ASP A 45 -3.93 -11.31 -5.87
N VAL A 46 -4.89 -12.22 -5.75
CA VAL A 46 -5.40 -13.01 -6.89
C VAL A 46 -6.26 -12.17 -7.85
N ALA A 47 -6.92 -11.13 -7.35
CA ALA A 47 -7.85 -10.31 -8.13
C ALA A 47 -7.16 -9.16 -8.90
N LEU A 48 -5.95 -8.77 -8.50
CA LEU A 48 -5.22 -7.68 -9.13
C LEU A 48 -4.61 -8.10 -10.47
N ASP A 49 -4.81 -7.25 -11.48
CA ASP A 49 -4.09 -7.35 -12.74
C ASP A 49 -2.89 -6.38 -12.77
N LEU A 50 -2.08 -6.46 -13.84
CA LEU A 50 -0.89 -5.63 -14.00
C LEU A 50 -1.20 -4.13 -14.09
N GLU A 51 -2.35 -3.75 -14.64
CA GLU A 51 -2.74 -2.34 -14.74
C GLU A 51 -3.10 -1.79 -13.36
N MET A 52 -3.87 -2.54 -12.58
CA MET A 52 -4.20 -2.19 -11.19
C MET A 52 -2.95 -2.08 -10.33
N ILE A 53 -2.01 -3.03 -10.44
CA ILE A 53 -0.73 -2.98 -9.72
C ILE A 53 0.07 -1.73 -10.10
N TYR A 54 0.17 -1.43 -11.40
CA TYR A 54 0.86 -0.24 -11.90
C TYR A 54 0.28 1.04 -11.29
N TRP A 55 -1.04 1.19 -11.32
CA TRP A 55 -1.71 2.39 -10.79
C TRP A 55 -1.67 2.46 -9.26
N SER A 56 -1.77 1.34 -8.56
CA SER A 56 -1.56 1.28 -7.11
C SER A 56 -0.16 1.77 -6.73
N ALA A 57 0.88 1.24 -7.39
CA ALA A 57 2.26 1.65 -7.13
C ALA A 57 2.49 3.14 -7.43
N LYS A 58 1.94 3.64 -8.54
CA LYS A 58 2.05 5.05 -8.92
C LYS A 58 1.35 5.98 -7.94
N LEU A 59 0.15 5.61 -7.48
CA LEU A 59 -0.58 6.38 -6.48
C LEU A 59 0.18 6.43 -5.16
N GLY A 60 0.60 5.27 -4.63
CA GLY A 60 1.34 5.20 -3.37
C GLY A 60 2.66 5.98 -3.42
N ALA A 61 3.40 5.88 -4.53
CA ALA A 61 4.65 6.65 -4.72
C ALA A 61 4.40 8.16 -4.77
N MET A 62 3.33 8.61 -5.42
CA MET A 62 2.98 10.04 -5.49
C MET A 62 2.59 10.58 -4.10
N GLU A 63 1.73 9.86 -3.36
CA GLU A 63 1.33 10.26 -2.01
C GLU A 63 2.52 10.31 -1.05
N ALA A 64 3.44 9.34 -1.15
CA ALA A 64 4.68 9.32 -0.40
C ALA A 64 5.54 10.56 -0.71
N LEU A 65 5.73 10.88 -1.99
CA LEU A 65 6.51 12.04 -2.42
C LEU A 65 5.89 13.36 -1.94
N MET A 66 4.56 13.51 -2.08
CA MET A 66 3.81 14.67 -1.56
C MET A 66 3.94 14.81 -0.03
N SER A 67 4.22 13.71 0.66
CA SER A 67 4.46 13.66 2.10
C SER A 67 5.95 13.77 2.50
N GLY A 68 6.84 14.07 1.55
CA GLY A 68 8.28 14.22 1.80
C GLY A 68 9.06 12.91 1.90
N THR A 69 8.45 11.77 1.55
CA THR A 69 9.14 10.48 1.44
C THR A 69 9.80 10.36 0.07
N THR A 70 11.12 10.15 0.06
CA THR A 70 11.92 10.08 -1.18
C THR A 70 12.44 8.68 -1.47
N GLY A 71 12.25 7.72 -0.57
CA GLY A 71 12.58 6.32 -0.77
C GLY A 71 11.59 5.39 -0.07
N ILE A 72 11.27 4.28 -0.71
CA ILE A 72 10.31 3.28 -0.22
C ILE A 72 10.93 1.89 -0.40
N ILE A 73 10.85 1.07 0.64
CA ILE A 73 11.09 -0.37 0.54
C ILE A 73 9.73 -1.04 0.40
N ASP A 74 9.41 -1.44 -0.83
CA ASP A 74 8.17 -2.15 -1.14
C ASP A 74 8.33 -3.64 -0.87
N HIS A 75 7.43 -4.20 -0.07
CA HIS A 75 7.36 -5.62 0.28
C HIS A 75 6.15 -6.25 -0.43
N HIS A 76 6.18 -6.21 -1.75
CA HIS A 76 5.25 -6.96 -2.60
C HIS A 76 5.65 -8.42 -2.62
#